data_AF-A0A2H3JB57-F1
#
_entry.id   AF-A0A2H3JB57-F1
#
_cell.length_a   1.000
_cell.length_b   1.000
_cell.length_c   1.000
_cell.angle_alpha   90.00
_cell.angle_beta   90.00
_cell.angle_gamma   90.00
#
_symmetry.space_group_name_H-M   'P 1'
#
loop_
_entity.id
_entity.type
_entity.pdbx_description
1 polymer ?
#
loop_
_entity_poly.entity_id
_entity_poly.type
_entity_poly.pdbx_seq_one_letter_code
_entity_poly.pdbx_strand_id
1 'polypeptide(L)'
;MAESTDVHLNIRSGFFTITNLAYLNRTRLPNKNGEEPIACWVPYGNEVIPGEQVWHMEFSNEGSHRCIIRNAHLNRHVATNPQAEPNDPVYGTAEKYWWHLLPDSSGSDVYRIKDAGTLSWYLPDGEDNTPACLEWTGLPRKHVLRFTRPMSVWFHGEVIADAIVDDVFQTEERMILASIRTKDTHAFQNFLGAILSGDIIQISVECHNFQYYPANPHYRLPGWDQVYDIPWRKDITFKGLRSFRHRVLLKRVRLTSGDIDSSGPYLHTNLIASIVNDSPIACTINCLLELYYGEHKNFVLYANSNNDYEINGCFQPLTPLTQEVKQFIESYFTSPQHLLVKIYVENSTADICGRLFNIPRFEINSHIPGLGRRIIHHVKVYLRFIPYITRRQVSFRFYCKNPFDAEVKFHSFLAEVFVRGVRVVHVKHIFPDNQAFILSAQASKWSPSIAHAFLVGRCIQILRVAADHAALLDVTIKSACIT
;
A
#
# COMPACT_ATOMS: atom_id res chain seq x y z
N MET A 1 20.13 -9.01 24.03
CA MET A 1 20.07 -8.00 25.10
C MET A 1 19.72 -6.67 24.46
N ALA A 2 18.43 -6.30 24.46
CA ALA A 2 18.00 -4.98 24.05
C ALA A 2 17.96 -4.14 25.33
N GLU A 3 18.81 -3.12 25.40
CA GLU A 3 18.75 -2.11 26.45
C GLU A 3 17.32 -1.56 26.50
N SER A 4 16.72 -1.53 27.69
CA SER A 4 15.46 -0.81 27.89
C SER A 4 15.76 0.65 27.64
N THR A 5 15.41 1.12 26.45
CA THR A 5 15.30 2.55 26.18
C THR A 5 14.32 3.08 27.21
N ASP A 6 14.80 3.89 28.15
CA ASP A 6 13.96 4.67 29.05
C ASP A 6 13.09 5.55 28.15
N VAL A 7 11.87 5.08 27.88
CA VAL A 7 10.89 5.82 27.11
C VAL A 7 10.42 6.95 28.01
N HIS A 8 11.10 8.09 27.90
CA HIS A 8 10.68 9.31 28.56
C HIS A 8 9.24 9.66 28.17
N LEU A 9 8.40 9.92 29.17
CA LEU A 9 7.08 10.50 28.97
C LEU A 9 7.21 11.87 28.32
N ASN A 10 6.68 12.01 27.10
CA ASN A 10 6.62 13.27 26.36
C ASN A 10 5.37 14.10 26.69
N ILE A 11 4.70 13.84 27.81
CA ILE A 11 3.50 14.55 28.25
C ILE A 11 3.79 15.35 29.53
N ARG A 12 3.28 16.58 29.58
CA ARG A 12 3.39 17.48 30.75
C ARG A 12 2.03 17.63 31.42
N SER A 13 2.02 18.11 32.67
CA SER A 13 0.77 18.46 33.34
C SER A 13 -0.01 19.50 32.53
N GLY A 14 -1.33 19.33 32.41
CA GLY A 14 -2.15 20.16 31.52
C GLY A 14 -3.57 19.65 31.36
N PHE A 15 -4.30 20.26 30.42
CA PHE A 15 -5.68 19.89 30.09
C PHE A 15 -5.73 19.08 28.79
N PHE A 16 -6.41 17.95 28.84
CA PHE A 16 -6.46 16.96 27.77
C PHE A 16 -7.87 16.41 27.59
N THR A 17 -8.16 15.88 26.41
CA THR A 17 -9.22 14.88 26.24
C THR A 17 -8.60 13.49 26.26
N ILE A 18 -9.30 12.52 26.84
CA ILE A 18 -8.87 11.11 26.84
C ILE A 18 -9.73 10.38 25.81
N THR A 19 -9.12 9.90 24.74
CA THR A 19 -9.80 9.20 23.64
C THR A 19 -9.39 7.74 23.65
N ASN A 20 -10.37 6.83 23.63
CA ASN A 20 -10.12 5.40 23.43
C ASN A 20 -9.74 5.16 21.95
N LEU A 21 -8.60 4.52 21.71
CA LEU A 21 -8.14 4.30 20.33
C LEU A 21 -8.92 3.24 19.56
N ALA A 22 -9.49 2.24 20.25
CA ALA A 22 -10.21 1.15 19.59
C ALA A 22 -11.53 1.65 18.98
N TYR A 23 -12.23 2.54 19.68
CA TYR A 23 -13.57 2.99 19.29
C TYR A 23 -13.66 4.48 18.94
N LEU A 24 -12.57 5.24 19.11
CA LEU A 24 -12.49 6.69 18.89
C LEU A 24 -13.50 7.51 19.72
N ASN A 25 -14.03 6.93 20.79
CA ASN A 25 -14.90 7.61 21.74
C ASN A 25 -14.07 8.35 22.81
N ARG A 26 -14.67 9.39 23.39
CA ARG A 26 -14.03 10.23 24.41
C ARG A 26 -14.53 9.86 25.79
N THR A 27 -13.65 9.97 26.77
CA THR A 27 -13.99 9.75 28.17
C THR A 27 -14.71 10.98 28.73
N ARG A 28 -15.84 10.77 29.41
CA ARG A 28 -16.69 11.81 30.02
C ARG A 28 -17.04 11.45 31.46
N LEU A 29 -17.05 12.46 32.33
CA LEU A 29 -17.66 12.32 33.65
C LEU A 29 -19.10 12.85 33.58
N PRO A 30 -20.15 11.99 33.70
CA PRO A 30 -21.52 12.40 33.44
C PRO A 30 -22.06 13.42 34.47
N ASN A 31 -21.64 13.33 35.73
CA ASN A 31 -22.04 14.26 36.79
C ASN A 31 -21.11 14.18 38.02
N LYS A 32 -21.48 14.88 39.12
CA LYS A 32 -20.67 14.97 40.35
C LYS A 32 -20.92 13.84 41.37
N ASN A 33 -21.77 12.87 41.05
CA ASN A 33 -22.13 11.79 41.96
C ASN A 33 -20.95 10.84 42.13
N GLY A 34 -20.56 10.56 43.38
CA GLY A 34 -19.31 9.87 43.73
C GLY A 34 -19.22 8.40 43.34
N GLU A 35 -20.28 7.84 42.77
CA GLU A 35 -20.44 6.40 42.49
C GLU A 35 -20.85 6.13 41.03
N GLU A 36 -21.12 7.18 40.25
CA GLU A 36 -21.48 7.01 38.86
C GLU A 36 -20.22 6.79 38.02
N PRO A 37 -20.16 5.71 37.21
CA PRO A 37 -19.00 5.45 36.38
C PRO A 37 -18.73 6.59 35.42
N ILE A 38 -17.45 6.81 35.17
CA ILE A 38 -17.00 7.53 34.00
C ILE A 38 -17.46 6.73 32.79
N ALA A 39 -18.03 7.42 31.82
CA ALA A 39 -18.62 6.80 30.65
C ALA A 39 -17.93 7.27 29.38
N CYS A 40 -18.04 6.48 28.32
CA CYS A 40 -17.61 6.89 27.01
C CYS A 40 -18.68 7.71 26.29
N TRP A 41 -18.22 8.62 25.44
CA TRP A 41 -19.03 9.53 24.65
C TRP A 41 -18.60 9.42 23.18
N VAL A 42 -19.55 9.12 22.30
CA VAL A 42 -19.32 9.08 20.85
C VAL A 42 -19.33 10.51 20.31
N PRO A 43 -18.21 11.06 19.81
CA PRO A 43 -18.19 12.43 19.29
C PRO A 43 -18.95 12.54 17.96
N TYR A 44 -19.85 13.53 17.84
CA TYR A 44 -20.56 13.78 16.57
C TYR A 44 -20.02 15.04 15.87
N GLY A 45 -19.41 14.86 14.70
CA GLY A 45 -19.01 15.96 13.80
C GLY A 45 -18.09 17.02 14.44
N ASN A 46 -18.44 18.30 14.25
CA ASN A 46 -17.66 19.46 14.73
C ASN A 46 -18.13 19.97 16.11
N GLU A 47 -18.59 19.07 16.97
CA GLU A 47 -19.03 19.44 18.32
C GLU A 47 -17.93 20.15 19.12
N VAL A 48 -18.30 21.25 19.78
CA VAL A 48 -17.47 21.92 20.77
C VAL A 48 -17.29 20.97 21.95
N ILE A 49 -16.04 20.69 22.32
CA ILE A 49 -15.69 19.74 23.40
C ILE A 49 -16.31 20.23 24.72
N PRO A 50 -17.30 19.52 25.28
CA PRO A 50 -17.91 19.89 26.55
C PRO A 50 -16.88 19.78 27.68
N GLY A 51 -17.00 20.64 28.70
CA GLY A 51 -16.08 20.63 29.85
C GLY A 51 -16.06 19.29 30.61
N GLU A 52 -17.14 18.51 30.55
CA GLU A 52 -17.23 17.15 31.12
C GLU A 52 -16.28 16.14 30.45
N GLN A 53 -15.77 16.44 29.26
CA GLN A 53 -14.81 15.62 28.51
C GLN A 53 -13.36 16.11 28.65
N VAL A 54 -13.14 17.21 29.38
CA VAL A 54 -11.83 17.82 29.57
C VAL A 54 -11.26 17.41 30.92
N TRP A 55 -10.05 16.88 30.91
CA TRP A 55 -9.35 16.30 32.05
C TRP A 55 -8.04 17.04 32.31
N HIS A 56 -7.87 17.53 33.53
CA HIS A 56 -6.61 18.04 34.02
C HIS A 56 -5.77 16.88 34.56
N MET A 57 -4.63 16.63 33.92
CA MET A 57 -3.63 15.66 34.39
C MET A 57 -2.50 16.38 35.11
N GLU A 58 -2.20 15.94 36.33
CA GLU A 58 -1.15 16.49 37.18
C GLU A 58 -0.15 15.40 37.54
N PHE A 59 1.07 15.47 36.99
CA PHE A 59 2.14 14.50 37.25
C PHE A 59 2.87 14.80 38.56
N SER A 60 3.29 13.76 39.30
CA SER A 60 3.97 13.92 40.59
C SER A 60 5.29 14.69 40.51
N ASN A 61 5.98 14.56 39.38
CA ASN A 61 7.22 15.25 39.03
C ASN A 61 7.41 15.16 37.50
N GLU A 62 8.20 16.07 36.93
CA GLU A 62 8.51 16.02 35.49
C GLU A 62 9.17 14.68 35.12
N GLY A 63 8.62 14.01 34.10
CA GLY A 63 9.06 12.69 33.64
C GLY A 63 8.53 11.50 34.44
N SER A 64 7.73 11.71 35.49
CA SER A 64 7.10 10.61 36.23
C SER A 64 5.92 10.00 35.49
N HIS A 65 5.81 8.68 35.57
CA HIS A 65 4.62 7.95 35.11
C HIS A 65 3.43 8.10 36.04
N ARG A 66 3.59 8.67 37.23
CA ARG A 66 2.54 8.77 38.23
C ARG A 66 1.81 10.12 38.11
N CYS A 67 0.49 10.08 37.94
CA CYS A 67 -0.33 11.26 37.77
C CYS A 67 -1.67 11.19 38.52
N ILE A 68 -2.28 12.35 38.73
CA ILE A 68 -3.66 12.51 39.14
C ILE A 68 -4.46 12.98 37.93
N ILE A 69 -5.62 12.38 37.69
CA ILE A 69 -6.54 12.78 36.62
C ILE A 69 -7.76 13.41 37.27
N ARG A 70 -8.10 14.64 36.88
CA ARG A 70 -9.22 15.40 37.45
C ARG A 70 -10.09 15.99 36.35
N ASN A 71 -11.40 15.83 36.41
CA ASN A 71 -12.31 16.47 35.48
C ASN A 71 -12.27 18.00 35.65
N ALA A 72 -12.06 18.74 34.56
CA ALA A 72 -11.86 20.19 34.58
C ALA A 72 -13.14 20.95 34.96
N HIS A 73 -14.30 20.48 34.49
CA HIS A 73 -15.59 21.13 34.75
C HIS A 73 -16.16 20.77 36.13
N LEU A 74 -16.18 19.48 36.45
CA LEU A 74 -16.85 18.97 37.64
C LEU A 74 -15.96 18.96 38.88
N ASN A 75 -14.65 19.17 38.72
CA ASN A 75 -13.66 19.20 39.79
C ASN A 75 -13.66 17.90 40.64
N ARG A 76 -13.78 16.75 39.97
CA ARG A 76 -13.71 15.42 40.58
C ARG A 76 -12.49 14.67 40.06
N HIS A 77 -11.80 13.96 40.94
CA HIS A 77 -10.68 13.10 40.61
C HIS A 77 -11.18 11.76 40.12
N VAL A 78 -10.50 11.20 39.13
CA VAL A 78 -10.80 9.85 38.69
C VAL A 78 -10.21 8.86 39.69
N ALA A 79 -11.01 7.89 40.13
CA ALA A 79 -10.60 6.84 41.05
C ALA A 79 -11.28 5.50 40.71
N THR A 80 -10.89 4.49 41.46
CA THR A 80 -11.51 3.16 41.50
C THR A 80 -11.43 2.63 42.93
N ASN A 81 -11.97 1.45 43.19
CA ASN A 81 -11.88 0.78 44.47
C ASN A 81 -10.39 0.52 44.83
N PRO A 82 -9.93 0.82 46.07
CA PRO A 82 -8.57 0.49 46.51
C PRO A 82 -8.21 -1.00 46.38
N GLN A 83 -9.21 -1.88 46.41
CA GLN A 83 -9.08 -3.31 46.17
C GLN A 83 -9.77 -3.70 44.86
N ALA A 84 -9.55 -2.90 43.82
CA ALA A 84 -10.22 -3.11 42.54
C ALA A 84 -9.91 -4.49 41.96
N GLU A 85 -10.96 -5.10 41.40
CA GLU A 85 -10.92 -6.31 40.61
C GLU A 85 -11.19 -5.99 39.12
N PRO A 86 -10.93 -6.93 38.19
CA PRO A 86 -11.36 -6.76 36.81
C PRO A 86 -12.87 -6.52 36.72
N ASN A 87 -13.26 -5.64 35.81
CA ASN A 87 -14.60 -5.11 35.60
C ASN A 87 -15.09 -4.12 36.67
N ASP A 88 -14.30 -3.82 37.70
CA ASP A 88 -14.66 -2.74 38.63
C ASP A 88 -14.70 -1.39 37.91
N PRO A 89 -15.65 -0.52 38.29
CA PRO A 89 -15.86 0.75 37.61
C PRO A 89 -14.71 1.73 37.90
N VAL A 90 -14.50 2.60 36.94
CA VAL A 90 -13.73 3.84 37.13
C VAL A 90 -14.73 4.98 37.30
N TYR A 91 -14.63 5.76 38.38
CA TYR A 91 -15.63 6.78 38.74
C TYR A 91 -14.98 8.08 39.21
N GLY A 92 -15.78 9.15 39.32
CA GLY A 92 -15.33 10.45 39.83
C GLY A 92 -15.53 10.58 41.35
N THR A 93 -14.50 10.98 42.08
CA THR A 93 -14.55 11.20 43.54
C THR A 93 -13.96 12.57 43.95
N ALA A 94 -14.18 12.99 45.19
CA ALA A 94 -13.54 14.16 45.77
C ALA A 94 -12.07 13.90 46.16
N GLU A 95 -11.71 12.65 46.43
CA GLU A 95 -10.40 12.28 46.93
C GLU A 95 -9.37 12.09 45.82
N LYS A 96 -8.10 12.37 46.10
CA LYS A 96 -7.03 12.16 45.12
C LYS A 96 -6.74 10.66 44.98
N TYR A 97 -6.73 10.18 43.74
CA TYR A 97 -6.26 8.84 43.40
C TYR A 97 -5.13 8.93 42.38
N TRP A 98 -4.14 8.06 42.53
CA TRP A 98 -2.93 8.06 41.69
C TRP A 98 -3.02 6.99 40.62
N TRP A 99 -2.81 7.40 39.38
CA TRP A 99 -2.74 6.53 38.21
C TRP A 99 -1.31 6.49 37.67
N HIS A 100 -0.97 5.40 36.99
CA HIS A 100 0.25 5.26 36.21
C HIS A 100 -0.05 5.39 34.71
N LEU A 101 0.52 6.39 34.07
CA LEU A 101 0.44 6.62 32.63
C LEU A 101 1.68 6.05 31.95
N LEU A 102 1.51 4.95 31.24
CA LEU A 102 2.60 4.24 30.56
C LEU A 102 2.50 4.42 29.05
N PRO A 103 3.58 4.80 28.34
CA PRO A 103 3.56 4.93 26.88
C PRO A 103 3.26 3.58 26.21
N ASP A 104 2.47 3.62 25.13
CA ASP A 104 2.14 2.45 24.32
C ASP A 104 2.86 2.50 22.97
N SER A 105 3.28 1.34 22.45
CA SER A 105 3.94 1.22 21.14
C SER A 105 3.07 1.65 19.95
N SER A 106 1.77 1.84 20.16
CA SER A 106 0.82 2.20 19.10
C SER A 106 0.95 3.64 18.61
N GLY A 107 1.62 4.53 19.35
CA GLY A 107 1.91 5.90 18.88
C GLY A 107 2.56 6.79 19.94
N SER A 108 3.12 7.92 19.52
CA SER A 108 3.84 8.86 20.40
C SER A 108 2.97 9.51 21.48
N ASP A 109 1.67 9.62 21.22
CA ASP A 109 0.68 10.23 22.13
C ASP A 109 -0.31 9.18 22.65
N VAL A 110 0.10 7.92 22.66
CA VAL A 110 -0.73 6.80 23.11
C VAL A 110 -0.22 6.29 24.44
N TYR A 111 -1.12 6.17 25.40
CA TYR A 111 -0.79 5.77 26.76
C TYR A 111 -1.81 4.77 27.31
N ARG A 112 -1.35 3.91 28.22
CA ARG A 112 -2.20 3.07 29.08
C ARG A 112 -2.32 3.74 30.44
N ILE A 113 -3.55 3.89 30.93
CA ILE A 113 -3.86 4.41 32.27
C ILE A 113 -4.04 3.21 33.20
N LYS A 114 -3.11 3.03 34.14
CA LYS A 114 -3.05 1.87 35.05
C LYS A 114 -3.27 2.27 36.50
N ASP A 115 -3.83 1.36 37.27
CA ASP A 115 -3.82 1.48 38.73
C ASP A 115 -2.39 1.24 39.27
N ALA A 116 -2.23 1.19 40.59
CA ALA A 116 -0.95 0.86 41.20
C ALA A 116 -0.52 -0.61 40.98
N GLY A 117 -1.46 -1.49 40.63
CA GLY A 117 -1.25 -2.90 40.33
C GLY A 117 -1.07 -3.20 38.84
N THR A 118 -1.85 -4.17 38.35
CA THR A 118 -1.79 -4.64 36.95
C THR A 118 -3.09 -4.39 36.18
N LEU A 119 -4.01 -3.62 36.77
CA LEU A 119 -5.26 -3.24 36.14
C LEU A 119 -5.07 -1.98 35.31
N SER A 120 -5.84 -1.84 34.24
CA SER A 120 -5.87 -0.62 33.44
C SER A 120 -7.25 -0.34 32.92
N TRP A 121 -7.47 0.91 32.55
CA TRP A 121 -8.73 1.32 31.98
C TRP A 121 -9.00 0.57 30.70
N TYR A 122 -10.22 0.08 30.59
CA TYR A 122 -10.75 -0.64 29.45
C TYR A 122 -12.20 -0.23 29.23
N LEU A 123 -12.64 -0.42 27.98
CA LEU A 123 -14.01 -0.18 27.58
C LEU A 123 -14.55 -1.45 26.92
N PRO A 124 -15.64 -2.04 27.45
CA PRO A 124 -16.16 -3.32 26.96
C PRO A 124 -16.61 -3.29 25.51
N ASP A 125 -17.18 -2.17 25.07
CA ASP A 125 -17.68 -1.97 23.70
C ASP A 125 -17.48 -0.51 23.26
N GLY A 126 -17.91 -0.18 22.05
CA GLY A 126 -17.83 1.18 21.49
C GLY A 126 -19.12 1.99 21.62
N GLU A 127 -20.12 1.52 22.37
CA GLU A 127 -21.42 2.16 22.47
C GLU A 127 -21.38 3.46 23.30
N ASP A 128 -22.36 4.33 23.07
CA ASP A 128 -22.46 5.60 23.79
C ASP A 128 -22.91 5.37 25.23
N ASN A 129 -22.29 6.09 26.17
CA ASN A 129 -22.48 5.96 27.62
C ASN A 129 -22.04 4.61 28.23
N THR A 130 -21.28 3.80 27.51
CA THR A 130 -20.66 2.59 28.08
C THR A 130 -19.70 2.96 29.22
N PRO A 131 -19.82 2.34 30.41
CA PRO A 131 -18.97 2.65 31.55
C PRO A 131 -17.53 2.17 31.33
N ALA A 132 -16.57 3.00 31.71
CA ALA A 132 -15.17 2.63 31.77
C ALA A 132 -14.92 1.74 33.01
N CYS A 133 -14.27 0.60 32.76
CA CYS A 133 -13.96 -0.39 33.79
C CYS A 133 -12.46 -0.72 33.80
N LEU A 134 -12.05 -1.61 34.69
CA LEU A 134 -10.68 -2.09 34.78
C LEU A 134 -10.51 -3.47 34.14
N GLU A 135 -9.39 -3.69 33.45
CA GLU A 135 -8.98 -5.01 32.96
C GLU A 135 -7.53 -5.33 33.31
N TRP A 136 -7.16 -6.60 33.33
CA TRP A 136 -5.76 -7.00 33.46
C TRP A 136 -4.96 -6.63 32.20
N THR A 137 -3.85 -5.92 32.36
CA THR A 137 -2.95 -5.58 31.23
C THR A 137 -1.77 -6.51 31.05
N GLY A 138 -1.72 -7.60 31.81
CA GLY A 138 -0.69 -8.61 31.75
C GLY A 138 -0.87 -9.62 32.86
N LEU A 139 -0.09 -10.70 32.81
CA LEU A 139 -0.04 -11.66 33.90
C LEU A 139 0.77 -11.07 35.07
N PRO A 140 0.39 -11.32 36.33
CA PRO A 140 1.19 -10.97 37.49
C PRO A 140 2.64 -11.44 37.34
N ARG A 141 3.60 -10.56 37.67
CA ARG A 141 5.05 -10.89 37.63
C ARG A 141 5.40 -12.03 38.58
N LYS A 142 6.58 -12.63 38.41
CA LYS A 142 7.08 -13.75 39.25
C LYS A 142 6.19 -14.98 39.25
N HIS A 143 5.38 -15.15 38.22
CA HIS A 143 4.60 -16.35 37.98
C HIS A 143 5.11 -17.09 36.75
N VAL A 144 4.74 -18.36 36.72
CA VAL A 144 4.99 -19.31 35.66
C VAL A 144 3.66 -19.68 35.03
N LEU A 145 3.62 -19.66 33.70
CA LEU A 145 2.57 -20.26 32.90
C LEU A 145 3.17 -21.47 32.16
N ARG A 146 2.66 -22.66 32.43
CA ARG A 146 3.09 -23.89 31.77
C ARG A 146 1.96 -24.43 30.90
N PHE A 147 2.23 -24.57 29.61
CA PHE A 147 1.30 -25.16 28.66
C PHE A 147 1.49 -26.68 28.69
N THR A 148 0.45 -27.42 29.09
CA THR A 148 0.53 -28.90 29.18
C THR A 148 0.26 -29.58 27.84
N ARG A 149 -0.33 -28.82 26.90
CA ARG A 149 -0.63 -29.24 25.54
C ARG A 149 -0.21 -28.14 24.56
N PRO A 150 0.07 -28.50 23.29
CA PRO A 150 0.27 -27.52 22.23
C PRO A 150 -0.92 -26.56 22.13
N MET A 151 -0.65 -25.28 21.90
CA MET A 151 -1.68 -24.28 21.68
C MET A 151 -2.18 -24.40 20.24
N SER A 152 -3.48 -24.28 20.02
CA SER A 152 -4.06 -24.23 18.68
C SER A 152 -3.93 -22.83 18.09
N VAL A 153 -3.41 -22.72 16.88
CA VAL A 153 -3.36 -21.48 16.12
C VAL A 153 -4.53 -21.46 15.15
N TRP A 154 -5.38 -20.44 15.28
CA TRP A 154 -6.60 -20.27 14.52
C TRP A 154 -6.48 -19.12 13.52
N PHE A 155 -7.03 -19.32 12.33
CA PHE A 155 -7.17 -18.29 11.31
C PHE A 155 -8.55 -18.44 10.64
N HIS A 156 -9.33 -17.36 10.63
CA HIS A 156 -10.72 -17.35 10.12
C HIS A 156 -11.62 -18.50 10.62
N GLY A 157 -11.48 -18.88 11.89
CA GLY A 157 -12.33 -19.89 12.51
C GLY A 157 -11.89 -21.34 12.28
N GLU A 158 -10.75 -21.58 11.63
CA GLU A 158 -10.16 -22.91 11.47
C GLU A 158 -8.79 -23.01 12.15
N VAL A 159 -8.43 -24.19 12.65
CA VAL A 159 -7.11 -24.46 13.24
C VAL A 159 -6.11 -24.75 12.14
N ILE A 160 -5.12 -23.87 12.00
CA ILE A 160 -4.12 -23.91 10.93
C ILE A 160 -2.76 -24.49 11.38
N ALA A 161 -2.47 -24.48 12.68
CA ALA A 161 -1.23 -25.03 13.23
C ALA A 161 -1.37 -25.35 14.72
N ASP A 162 -0.42 -26.12 15.25
CA ASP A 162 -0.17 -26.25 16.67
C ASP A 162 1.10 -25.48 17.04
N ALA A 163 1.07 -24.69 18.11
CA ALA A 163 2.22 -24.00 18.66
C ALA A 163 2.70 -24.72 19.93
N ILE A 164 3.92 -25.24 19.88
CA ILE A 164 4.54 -26.01 20.94
C ILE A 164 5.51 -25.09 21.68
N VAL A 165 5.24 -24.83 22.96
CA VAL A 165 6.15 -24.08 23.83
C VAL A 165 7.06 -25.10 24.51
N ASP A 166 8.34 -25.11 24.14
CA ASP A 166 9.28 -26.14 24.57
C ASP A 166 9.63 -26.02 26.07
N ASP A 167 9.53 -24.81 26.63
CA ASP A 167 9.84 -24.49 28.01
C ASP A 167 8.68 -23.84 28.77
N VAL A 168 8.91 -23.61 30.06
CA VAL A 168 7.98 -22.92 30.94
C VAL A 168 8.05 -21.40 30.66
N PHE A 169 6.91 -20.75 30.40
CA PHE A 169 6.89 -19.30 30.24
C PHE A 169 6.89 -18.61 31.59
N GLN A 170 7.95 -17.86 31.90
CA GLN A 170 7.91 -16.95 33.04
C GLN A 170 7.27 -15.64 32.62
N THR A 171 6.28 -15.20 33.38
CA THR A 171 5.56 -13.93 33.16
C THR A 171 6.46 -12.69 33.04
N GLU A 172 7.71 -12.77 33.51
CA GLU A 172 8.71 -11.70 33.40
C GLU A 172 9.41 -11.66 32.03
N GLU A 173 9.44 -12.77 31.29
CA GLU A 173 10.20 -12.94 30.05
C GLU A 173 9.61 -12.14 28.87
N ARG A 174 8.40 -11.59 29.00
CA ARG A 174 7.64 -10.78 28.00
C ARG A 174 7.40 -11.43 26.63
N MET A 175 8.16 -12.45 26.25
CA MET A 175 8.09 -13.16 24.97
C MET A 175 7.90 -14.66 25.22
N ILE A 176 6.97 -15.26 24.49
CA ILE A 176 6.79 -16.71 24.43
C ILE A 176 7.46 -17.18 23.14
N LEU A 177 8.39 -18.12 23.24
CA LEU A 177 8.97 -18.80 22.09
C LEU A 177 8.21 -20.11 21.86
N ALA A 178 7.74 -20.31 20.63
CA ALA A 178 7.01 -21.52 20.28
C ALA A 178 7.43 -22.05 18.91
N SER A 179 7.55 -23.37 18.83
CA SER A 179 7.74 -24.13 17.60
C SER A 179 6.38 -24.37 16.94
N ILE A 180 6.19 -23.88 15.72
CA ILE A 180 4.93 -24.03 14.99
C ILE A 180 4.94 -25.31 14.15
N ARG A 181 3.94 -26.17 14.36
CA ARG A 181 3.67 -27.35 13.55
C ARG A 181 2.42 -27.13 12.72
N THR A 182 2.62 -26.91 11.42
CA THR A 182 1.54 -26.57 10.48
C THR A 182 0.62 -27.76 10.21
N LYS A 183 -0.68 -27.49 10.06
CA LYS A 183 -1.68 -28.47 9.61
C LYS A 183 -1.98 -28.20 8.14
N ASP A 184 -1.95 -29.25 7.33
CA ASP A 184 -2.27 -29.13 5.90
C ASP A 184 -3.79 -29.00 5.73
N THR A 185 -4.26 -27.76 5.79
CA THR A 185 -5.67 -27.37 5.71
C THR A 185 -5.83 -26.27 4.67
N HIS A 186 -7.02 -26.15 4.08
CA HIS A 186 -7.32 -25.05 3.17
C HIS A 186 -7.16 -23.68 3.84
N ALA A 187 -7.53 -23.54 5.12
CA ALA A 187 -7.28 -22.33 5.89
C ALA A 187 -5.80 -22.00 6.06
N PHE A 188 -4.92 -23.00 6.17
CA PHE A 188 -3.48 -22.75 6.22
C PHE A 188 -2.96 -22.17 4.88
N GLN A 189 -3.48 -22.62 3.74
CA GLN A 189 -3.13 -22.05 2.43
C GLN A 189 -3.59 -20.58 2.32
N ASN A 190 -4.80 -20.27 2.79
CA ASN A 190 -5.29 -18.90 2.86
C ASN A 190 -4.45 -18.03 3.80
N PHE A 191 -4.05 -18.59 4.95
CA PHE A 191 -3.16 -17.93 5.90
C PHE A 191 -1.80 -17.58 5.29
N LEU A 192 -1.19 -18.50 4.52
CA LEU A 192 0.04 -18.22 3.80
C LEU A 192 -0.13 -17.12 2.75
N GLY A 193 -1.23 -17.15 1.99
CA GLY A 193 -1.60 -16.06 1.10
C GLY A 193 -1.65 -14.72 1.84
N ALA A 194 -2.28 -14.68 3.02
CA ALA A 194 -2.35 -13.50 3.87
C ALA A 194 -0.97 -13.06 4.42
N ILE A 195 -0.07 -14.00 4.78
CA ILE A 195 1.31 -13.69 5.19
C ILE A 195 2.08 -12.96 4.09
N LEU A 196 1.94 -13.44 2.86
CA LEU A 196 2.75 -12.97 1.74
C LEU A 196 2.20 -11.68 1.11
N SER A 197 0.88 -11.46 1.20
CA SER A 197 0.20 -10.32 0.55
C SER A 197 -0.42 -9.30 1.52
N GLY A 198 -0.81 -9.70 2.73
CA GLY A 198 -1.55 -8.88 3.69
C GLY A 198 -0.68 -7.90 4.46
N ASP A 199 -1.27 -6.76 4.87
CA ASP A 199 -0.60 -5.77 5.72
C ASP A 199 -0.60 -6.15 7.19
N ILE A 200 -1.76 -6.61 7.65
CA ILE A 200 -2.06 -6.91 9.03
C ILE A 200 -2.79 -8.25 9.03
N ILE A 201 -2.27 -9.19 9.79
CA ILE A 201 -2.77 -10.55 9.89
C ILE A 201 -3.15 -10.77 11.33
N GLN A 202 -4.40 -11.17 11.52
CA GLN A 202 -4.94 -11.53 12.82
C GLN A 202 -5.07 -13.04 12.89
N ILE A 203 -4.50 -13.62 13.93
CA ILE A 203 -4.67 -15.02 14.32
C ILE A 203 -5.18 -15.06 15.75
N SER A 204 -5.78 -16.16 16.15
CA SER A 204 -6.03 -16.45 17.57
C SER A 204 -5.17 -17.61 18.01
N VAL A 205 -4.51 -17.49 19.15
CA VAL A 205 -3.86 -18.62 19.82
C VAL A 205 -4.77 -19.05 20.95
N GLU A 206 -5.11 -20.32 20.99
CA GLU A 206 -5.97 -20.91 22.00
C GLU A 206 -5.24 -22.04 22.71
N CYS A 207 -5.17 -21.99 24.03
CA CYS A 207 -4.69 -23.10 24.83
C CYS A 207 -5.82 -23.68 25.66
N HIS A 208 -5.78 -25.00 25.79
CA HIS A 208 -6.55 -25.77 26.74
C HIS A 208 -5.55 -26.40 27.68
N ASN A 209 -5.87 -26.49 28.97
CA ASN A 209 -5.01 -27.16 29.95
C ASN A 209 -3.65 -26.46 30.14
N PHE A 210 -3.64 -25.43 30.97
CA PHE A 210 -2.41 -24.77 31.42
C PHE A 210 -2.29 -24.81 32.94
N GLN A 211 -1.07 -24.69 33.45
CA GLN A 211 -0.80 -24.49 34.87
C GLN A 211 -0.33 -23.06 35.07
N TYR A 212 -0.78 -22.43 36.16
CA TYR A 212 -0.36 -21.09 36.54
C TYR A 212 0.00 -21.07 38.03
N TYR A 213 1.27 -20.79 38.34
CA TYR A 213 1.78 -20.86 39.71
C TYR A 213 2.95 -19.89 39.95
N PRO A 214 3.27 -19.56 41.23
CA PRO A 214 4.42 -18.73 41.55
C PRO A 214 5.74 -19.37 41.08
N ALA A 215 6.60 -18.57 40.46
CA ALA A 215 7.89 -19.01 39.95
C ALA A 215 8.78 -19.54 41.10
N ASN A 216 8.80 -18.82 42.22
CA ASN A 216 9.53 -19.22 43.43
C ASN A 216 8.81 -20.40 44.12
N PRO A 217 9.47 -21.56 44.27
CA PRO A 217 8.91 -22.75 44.90
C PRO A 217 8.37 -22.53 46.32
N HIS A 218 8.95 -21.60 47.09
CA HIS A 218 8.53 -21.34 48.47
C HIS A 218 7.14 -20.72 48.60
N TYR A 219 6.61 -20.11 47.53
CA TYR A 219 5.28 -19.52 47.51
C TYR A 219 4.23 -20.45 46.89
N ARG A 220 4.59 -21.68 46.53
CA ARG A 220 3.64 -22.64 45.95
C ARG A 220 2.75 -23.23 47.04
N LEU A 221 1.47 -22.91 46.99
CA LEU A 221 0.46 -23.46 47.88
C LEU A 221 0.10 -24.91 47.48
N PRO A 222 -0.46 -25.72 48.39
CA PRO A 222 -1.01 -27.03 48.03
C PRO A 222 -2.00 -26.92 46.86
N GLY A 223 -1.83 -27.76 45.82
CA GLY A 223 -2.63 -27.69 44.59
C GLY A 223 -2.07 -26.74 43.51
N TRP A 224 -0.85 -26.24 43.66
CA TRP A 224 -0.18 -25.40 42.62
C TRP A 224 -0.02 -26.10 41.26
N ASP A 225 -0.07 -27.43 41.23
CA ASP A 225 -0.01 -28.28 40.05
C ASP A 225 -1.38 -28.46 39.37
N GLN A 226 -2.42 -27.77 39.87
CA GLN A 226 -3.73 -27.74 39.24
C GLN A 226 -3.62 -27.31 37.78
N VAL A 227 -4.24 -28.11 36.91
CA VAL A 227 -4.38 -27.82 35.50
C VAL A 227 -5.72 -27.14 35.29
N TYR A 228 -5.67 -25.93 34.74
CA TYR A 228 -6.86 -25.16 34.37
C TYR A 228 -7.35 -25.63 33.00
N ASP A 229 -8.56 -26.19 32.95
CA ASP A 229 -9.21 -26.68 31.72
C ASP A 229 -10.10 -25.60 31.05
N ILE A 230 -9.97 -24.35 31.47
CA ILE A 230 -10.68 -23.24 30.85
C ILE A 230 -9.95 -22.86 29.56
N PRO A 231 -10.65 -22.70 28.42
CA PRO A 231 -10.02 -22.25 27.19
C PRO A 231 -9.49 -20.83 27.37
N TRP A 232 -8.18 -20.66 27.16
CA TRP A 232 -7.56 -19.35 27.11
C TRP A 232 -7.24 -19.00 25.68
N ARG A 233 -7.95 -18.03 25.12
CA ARG A 233 -7.79 -17.55 23.75
C ARG A 233 -7.25 -16.13 23.73
N LYS A 234 -6.23 -15.89 22.91
CA LYS A 234 -5.65 -14.57 22.69
C LYS A 234 -5.55 -14.27 21.21
N ASP A 235 -6.13 -13.15 20.81
CA ASP A 235 -5.95 -12.62 19.46
C ASP A 235 -4.60 -11.91 19.34
N ILE A 236 -3.87 -12.25 18.30
CA ILE A 236 -2.56 -11.72 17.98
C ILE A 236 -2.64 -11.11 16.59
N THR A 237 -2.15 -9.88 16.49
CA THR A 237 -2.10 -9.15 15.23
C THR A 237 -0.65 -8.85 14.90
N PHE A 238 -0.21 -9.19 13.69
CA PHE A 238 1.15 -8.93 13.23
C PHE A 238 1.16 -8.50 11.76
N LYS A 239 2.27 -7.89 11.32
CA LYS A 239 2.42 -7.46 9.92
C LYS A 239 2.85 -8.64 9.04
N GLY A 240 2.24 -8.75 7.87
CA GLY A 240 2.70 -9.70 6.84
C GLY A 240 4.11 -9.37 6.35
N LEU A 241 4.72 -10.30 5.61
CA LEU A 241 6.10 -10.19 5.12
C LEU A 241 6.27 -9.12 4.03
N ARG A 242 5.17 -8.59 3.48
CA ARG A 242 5.14 -7.58 2.40
C ARG A 242 5.94 -7.98 1.15
N SER A 243 6.27 -9.26 0.98
CA SER A 243 7.19 -9.73 -0.08
C SER A 243 6.73 -9.37 -1.49
N PHE A 244 5.42 -9.24 -1.73
CA PHE A 244 4.91 -9.09 -3.11
C PHE A 244 4.07 -7.85 -3.39
N ARG A 245 3.60 -7.13 -2.38
CA ARG A 245 2.58 -6.07 -2.58
C ARG A 245 3.12 -4.78 -3.20
N HIS A 246 4.31 -4.35 -2.80
CA HIS A 246 4.86 -3.03 -3.14
C HIS A 246 6.28 -3.07 -3.70
N ARG A 247 6.79 -4.26 -4.03
CA ARG A 247 8.20 -4.47 -4.35
C ARG A 247 8.44 -5.21 -5.65
N VAL A 248 7.45 -5.17 -6.54
CA VAL A 248 7.63 -5.55 -7.95
C VAL A 248 7.76 -4.30 -8.78
N LEU A 249 8.98 -4.06 -9.24
CA LEU A 249 9.34 -2.92 -10.08
C LEU A 249 9.52 -3.41 -11.51
N LEU A 250 8.65 -2.96 -12.41
CA LEU A 250 8.90 -3.11 -13.85
C LEU A 250 9.92 -2.05 -14.28
N LYS A 251 11.08 -2.52 -14.73
CA LYS A 251 12.20 -1.71 -15.21
C LYS A 251 12.37 -1.91 -16.71
N ARG A 252 12.85 -0.86 -17.39
CA ARG A 252 13.42 -0.94 -18.76
C ARG A 252 12.50 -1.64 -19.78
N VAL A 253 11.28 -1.16 -19.93
CA VAL A 253 10.39 -1.62 -21.00
C VAL A 253 10.92 -1.10 -22.35
N ARG A 254 11.22 -2.02 -23.26
CA ARG A 254 11.76 -1.77 -24.59
C ARG A 254 10.86 -2.43 -25.63
N LEU A 255 10.54 -1.69 -26.68
CA LEU A 255 9.92 -2.25 -27.88
C LEU A 255 11.05 -2.60 -28.86
N THR A 256 11.14 -3.85 -29.26
CA THR A 256 12.27 -4.37 -30.06
C THR A 256 11.92 -4.54 -31.53
N SER A 257 10.67 -4.89 -31.85
CA SER A 257 10.18 -4.98 -33.23
C SER A 257 8.64 -5.04 -33.27
N GLY A 258 8.07 -4.99 -34.47
CA GLY A 258 6.67 -5.32 -34.74
C GLY A 258 6.59 -6.36 -35.85
N ASP A 259 5.59 -7.22 -35.81
CA ASP A 259 5.37 -8.28 -36.80
C ASP A 259 3.85 -8.60 -36.91
N ILE A 260 3.47 -9.49 -37.83
CA ILE A 260 2.07 -9.88 -38.09
C ILE A 260 2.00 -11.40 -38.11
N ASP A 261 1.13 -11.97 -37.27
CA ASP A 261 0.84 -13.40 -37.26
C ASP A 261 -0.61 -13.70 -37.74
N SER A 262 -1.01 -14.97 -37.62
CA SER A 262 -2.38 -15.42 -37.94
C SER A 262 -3.49 -14.73 -37.15
N SER A 263 -3.18 -14.13 -36.00
CA SER A 263 -4.12 -13.45 -35.11
C SER A 263 -4.06 -11.92 -35.27
N GLY A 264 -3.07 -11.39 -36.00
CA GLY A 264 -2.96 -9.98 -36.37
C GLY A 264 -1.60 -9.36 -36.04
N PRO A 265 -1.48 -8.01 -36.15
CA PRO A 265 -0.24 -7.31 -35.83
C PRO A 265 0.08 -7.36 -34.33
N TYR A 266 1.37 -7.49 -33.99
CA TYR A 266 1.85 -7.50 -32.62
C TYR A 266 3.20 -6.78 -32.49
N LEU A 267 3.54 -6.36 -31.27
CA LEU A 267 4.81 -5.71 -30.92
C LEU A 267 5.65 -6.64 -30.05
N HIS A 268 6.88 -6.92 -30.45
CA HIS A 268 7.86 -7.55 -29.58
C HIS A 268 8.34 -6.55 -28.54
N THR A 269 8.38 -7.02 -27.31
CA THR A 269 8.71 -6.20 -26.17
C THR A 269 9.59 -6.98 -25.21
N ASN A 270 10.50 -6.25 -24.59
CA ASN A 270 11.43 -6.74 -23.60
C ASN A 270 11.25 -5.87 -22.35
N LEU A 271 11.04 -6.48 -21.20
CA LEU A 271 10.97 -5.76 -19.93
C LEU A 271 11.81 -6.48 -18.89
N ILE A 272 12.29 -5.74 -17.89
CA ILE A 272 12.97 -6.32 -16.74
C ILE A 272 12.02 -6.23 -15.55
N ALA A 273 11.51 -7.36 -15.08
CA ALA A 273 10.75 -7.41 -13.84
C ALA A 273 11.72 -7.62 -12.67
N SER A 274 11.73 -6.69 -11.73
CA SER A 274 12.55 -6.76 -10.52
C SER A 274 11.64 -7.06 -9.33
N ILE A 275 11.78 -8.24 -8.75
CA ILE A 275 10.97 -8.69 -7.62
C ILE A 275 11.88 -8.81 -6.39
N VAL A 276 11.65 -7.97 -5.39
CA VAL A 276 12.45 -7.96 -4.17
C VAL A 276 11.78 -8.81 -3.11
N ASN A 277 12.41 -9.94 -2.76
CA ASN A 277 11.98 -10.80 -1.66
C ASN A 277 12.87 -10.56 -0.44
N ASP A 278 12.45 -9.69 0.47
CA ASP A 278 13.14 -9.41 1.75
C ASP A 278 12.87 -10.48 2.82
N SER A 279 12.04 -11.48 2.51
CA SER A 279 11.76 -12.55 3.45
C SER A 279 12.85 -13.62 3.40
N PRO A 280 13.11 -14.31 4.53
CA PRO A 280 13.99 -15.47 4.54
C PRO A 280 13.38 -16.70 3.83
N ILE A 281 12.17 -16.59 3.26
CA ILE A 281 11.44 -17.69 2.63
C ILE A 281 11.75 -17.69 1.13
N ALA A 282 12.22 -18.82 0.61
CA ALA A 282 12.35 -19.04 -0.84
C ALA A 282 10.99 -19.40 -1.45
N CYS A 283 10.70 -18.87 -2.64
CA CYS A 283 9.39 -19.01 -3.28
C CYS A 283 9.55 -19.19 -4.79
N THR A 284 8.79 -20.11 -5.38
CA THR A 284 8.65 -20.22 -6.84
C THR A 284 7.34 -19.60 -7.24
N ILE A 285 7.35 -18.66 -8.18
CA ILE A 285 6.14 -17.98 -8.62
C ILE A 285 5.98 -18.11 -10.13
N ASN A 286 4.73 -18.21 -10.58
CA ASN A 286 4.40 -18.08 -11.98
C ASN A 286 3.76 -16.70 -12.18
N CYS A 287 4.40 -15.83 -12.96
CA CYS A 287 3.90 -14.48 -13.17
C CYS A 287 3.22 -14.39 -14.53
N LEU A 288 2.00 -13.88 -14.53
CA LEU A 288 1.28 -13.48 -15.73
C LEU A 288 1.14 -11.95 -15.74
N LEU A 289 1.71 -11.31 -16.76
CA LEU A 289 1.57 -9.87 -16.95
C LEU A 289 0.42 -9.60 -17.92
N GLU A 290 -0.68 -8.98 -17.45
CA GLU A 290 -1.92 -8.82 -18.23
C GLU A 290 -1.79 -7.90 -19.45
N LEU A 291 -0.67 -7.19 -19.59
CA LEU A 291 -0.34 -6.48 -20.83
C LEU A 291 0.01 -7.43 -22.00
N TYR A 292 0.21 -8.73 -21.74
CA TYR A 292 0.63 -9.73 -22.72
C TYR A 292 -0.44 -10.78 -22.98
N TYR A 293 -0.59 -11.18 -24.24
CA TYR A 293 -1.03 -12.52 -24.59
C TYR A 293 0.25 -13.29 -24.98
N GLY A 294 0.79 -14.10 -24.07
CA GLY A 294 2.03 -14.85 -24.28
C GLY A 294 2.39 -15.72 -23.09
N GLU A 295 2.96 -16.89 -23.37
CA GLU A 295 3.19 -18.05 -22.48
C GLU A 295 3.57 -17.73 -21.03
N HIS A 296 2.97 -18.49 -20.10
CA HIS A 296 3.33 -18.49 -18.68
C HIS A 296 4.83 -18.73 -18.49
N LYS A 297 5.50 -17.85 -17.73
CA LYS A 297 6.90 -18.02 -17.34
C LYS A 297 7.00 -18.24 -15.83
N ASN A 298 7.58 -19.37 -15.46
CA ASN A 298 7.92 -19.67 -14.08
C ASN A 298 9.20 -18.93 -13.69
N PHE A 299 9.16 -18.24 -12.55
CA PHE A 299 10.29 -17.54 -11.95
C PHE A 299 10.58 -18.13 -10.57
N VAL A 300 11.84 -18.49 -10.31
CA VAL A 300 12.28 -18.95 -8.98
C VAL A 300 12.86 -17.75 -8.24
N LEU A 301 12.15 -17.26 -7.22
CA LEU A 301 12.61 -16.13 -6.41
C LEU A 301 13.51 -16.60 -5.26
N TYR A 302 14.72 -16.07 -5.25
CA TYR A 302 15.66 -16.29 -4.17
C TYR A 302 15.45 -15.28 -3.05
N ALA A 303 15.52 -15.77 -1.81
CA ALA A 303 15.43 -14.96 -0.60
C ALA A 303 16.54 -13.91 -0.53
N ASN A 304 16.21 -12.72 -0.02
CA ASN A 304 17.10 -11.58 0.21
C ASN A 304 17.91 -11.15 -1.03
N SER A 305 17.32 -11.31 -2.22
CA SER A 305 17.97 -10.95 -3.48
C SER A 305 17.07 -10.07 -4.34
N ASN A 306 17.71 -9.24 -5.17
CA ASN A 306 17.04 -8.55 -6.25
C ASN A 306 16.87 -9.53 -7.39
N ASN A 307 15.67 -10.10 -7.50
CA ASN A 307 15.36 -11.04 -8.56
C ASN A 307 14.97 -10.26 -9.82
N ASP A 308 15.98 -9.90 -10.62
CA ASP A 308 15.80 -9.23 -11.90
C ASP A 308 15.64 -10.28 -13.01
N TYR A 309 14.50 -10.27 -13.68
CA TYR A 309 14.21 -11.17 -14.79
C TYR A 309 13.94 -10.40 -16.06
N GLU A 310 14.63 -10.79 -17.12
CA GLU A 310 14.34 -10.35 -18.46
C GLU A 310 13.17 -11.14 -19.03
N ILE A 311 12.08 -10.44 -19.33
CA ILE A 311 10.86 -10.99 -19.88
C ILE A 311 10.73 -10.49 -21.31
N ASN A 312 10.96 -11.39 -22.26
CA ASN A 312 10.60 -11.22 -23.65
C ASN A 312 9.15 -11.68 -23.86
N GLY A 313 8.36 -10.86 -24.55
CA GLY A 313 6.99 -11.21 -24.90
C GLY A 313 6.45 -10.40 -26.09
N CYS A 314 5.28 -10.82 -26.56
CA CYS A 314 4.56 -10.18 -27.64
C CYS A 314 3.35 -9.41 -27.08
N PHE A 315 3.28 -8.13 -27.36
CA PHE A 315 2.13 -7.29 -27.12
C PHE A 315 1.24 -7.33 -28.37
N GLN A 316 0.21 -8.17 -28.36
CA GLN A 316 -0.77 -8.26 -29.43
C GLN A 316 -2.05 -7.57 -28.98
N PRO A 317 -2.35 -6.36 -29.49
CA PRO A 317 -3.63 -5.74 -29.19
C PRO A 317 -4.76 -6.57 -29.78
N LEU A 318 -5.82 -6.82 -28.99
CA LEU A 318 -7.06 -7.40 -29.49
C LEU A 318 -7.52 -6.66 -30.75
N THR A 319 -8.01 -7.38 -31.76
CA THR A 319 -8.53 -6.77 -32.98
C THR A 319 -10.06 -6.86 -32.98
N PRO A 320 -10.79 -5.72 -32.87
CA PRO A 320 -10.30 -4.35 -32.80
C PRO A 320 -9.81 -3.93 -31.41
N LEU A 321 -8.83 -3.02 -31.40
CA LEU A 321 -8.26 -2.43 -30.18
C LEU A 321 -9.34 -1.84 -29.28
N THR A 322 -9.41 -2.27 -28.02
CA THR A 322 -10.25 -1.62 -27.01
C THR A 322 -9.77 -0.19 -26.77
N GLN A 323 -10.67 0.70 -26.35
CA GLN A 323 -10.35 2.11 -26.12
C GLN A 323 -9.28 2.29 -25.02
N GLU A 324 -9.31 1.44 -24.00
CA GLU A 324 -8.34 1.42 -22.89
C GLU A 324 -6.93 1.13 -23.39
N VAL A 325 -6.78 0.12 -24.26
CA VAL A 325 -5.48 -0.23 -24.83
C VAL A 325 -4.95 0.90 -25.72
N LYS A 326 -5.82 1.56 -26.50
CA LYS A 326 -5.42 2.74 -27.29
C LYS A 326 -4.92 3.87 -26.39
N GLN A 327 -5.64 4.18 -25.32
CA GLN A 327 -5.26 5.22 -24.36
C GLN A 327 -3.95 4.88 -23.64
N PHE A 328 -3.75 3.61 -23.27
CA PHE A 328 -2.49 3.15 -22.67
C PHE A 328 -1.31 3.33 -23.62
N ILE A 329 -1.42 2.84 -24.86
CA ILE A 329 -0.37 2.96 -25.89
C ILE A 329 -0.06 4.44 -26.18
N GLU A 330 -1.10 5.25 -26.35
CA GLU A 330 -0.97 6.69 -26.57
C GLU A 330 -0.24 7.36 -25.40
N SER A 331 -0.66 7.07 -24.17
CA SER A 331 -0.05 7.62 -22.96
C SER A 331 1.41 7.14 -22.81
N TYR A 332 1.69 5.89 -23.15
CA TYR A 332 3.04 5.31 -23.05
C TYR A 332 4.00 6.00 -24.00
N PHE A 333 3.56 6.36 -25.20
CA PHE A 333 4.41 7.06 -26.16
C PHE A 333 4.53 8.56 -25.90
N THR A 334 3.43 9.20 -25.51
CA THR A 334 3.32 10.67 -25.49
C THR A 334 3.61 11.30 -24.13
N SER A 335 3.37 10.58 -23.03
CA SER A 335 3.51 11.08 -21.67
C SER A 335 4.75 10.49 -20.99
N PRO A 336 5.52 11.28 -20.23
CA PRO A 336 6.57 10.76 -19.36
C PRO A 336 6.00 10.23 -18.02
N GLN A 337 4.68 10.29 -17.83
CA GLN A 337 4.05 9.86 -16.58
C GLN A 337 4.16 8.34 -16.39
N HIS A 338 4.18 7.93 -15.13
CA HIS A 338 4.11 6.54 -14.73
C HIS A 338 2.70 5.99 -15.00
N LEU A 339 2.62 5.00 -15.89
CA LEU A 339 1.38 4.30 -16.22
C LEU A 339 1.20 3.11 -15.30
N LEU A 340 0.02 2.98 -14.72
CA LEU A 340 -0.34 1.85 -13.87
C LEU A 340 -0.42 0.57 -14.70
N VAL A 341 0.16 -0.50 -14.18
CA VAL A 341 0.16 -1.83 -14.78
C VAL A 341 -0.15 -2.86 -13.70
N LYS A 342 -1.05 -3.78 -14.03
CA LYS A 342 -1.42 -4.89 -13.15
C LYS A 342 -0.66 -6.14 -13.54
N ILE A 343 -0.04 -6.77 -12.54
CA ILE A 343 0.66 -8.04 -12.67
C ILE A 343 -0.12 -9.06 -11.86
N TYR A 344 -0.53 -10.16 -12.48
CA TYR A 344 -1.17 -11.25 -11.77
C TYR A 344 -0.13 -12.30 -11.48
N VAL A 345 0.01 -12.62 -10.20
CA VAL A 345 0.82 -13.76 -9.79
C VAL A 345 -0.13 -14.93 -9.66
N GLU A 346 0.09 -15.96 -10.47
CA GLU A 346 -0.73 -17.18 -10.51
C GLU A 346 0.14 -18.38 -10.12
N ASN A 347 -0.49 -19.52 -9.81
CA ASN A 347 0.18 -20.82 -9.60
C ASN A 347 1.49 -20.75 -8.78
N SER A 348 1.50 -19.92 -7.73
CA SER A 348 2.70 -19.69 -6.93
C SER A 348 2.83 -20.75 -5.87
N THR A 349 4.06 -21.17 -5.59
CA THR A 349 4.35 -22.20 -4.60
C THR A 349 5.51 -21.78 -3.70
N ALA A 350 5.35 -21.90 -2.39
CA ALA A 350 6.44 -21.69 -1.44
C ALA A 350 6.78 -22.98 -0.69
N ASP A 351 8.07 -23.24 -0.50
CA ASP A 351 8.52 -24.31 0.41
C ASP A 351 8.66 -23.73 1.82
N ILE A 352 7.85 -24.23 2.73
CA ILE A 352 7.84 -23.83 4.14
C ILE A 352 7.97 -25.09 4.98
N CYS A 353 9.07 -25.18 5.74
CA CYS A 353 9.37 -26.33 6.59
C CYS A 353 9.43 -27.67 5.81
N GLY A 354 9.93 -27.66 4.57
CA GLY A 354 10.06 -28.86 3.74
C GLY A 354 8.75 -29.33 3.11
N ARG A 355 7.74 -28.45 3.05
CA ARG A 355 6.44 -28.70 2.44
C ARG A 355 6.13 -27.61 1.43
N LEU A 356 5.67 -28.02 0.26
CA LEU A 356 5.28 -27.12 -0.81
C LEU A 356 3.83 -26.67 -0.61
N PHE A 357 3.60 -25.36 -0.59
CA PHE A 357 2.27 -24.79 -0.44
C PHE A 357 1.90 -23.94 -1.66
N ASN A 358 0.69 -24.14 -2.17
CA ASN A 358 0.12 -23.29 -3.21
C ASN A 358 -0.35 -21.97 -2.60
N ILE A 359 0.11 -20.87 -3.16
CA ILE A 359 -0.26 -19.52 -2.79
C ILE A 359 -1.39 -19.09 -3.73
N PRO A 360 -2.50 -18.55 -3.19
CA PRO A 360 -3.63 -18.09 -4.01
C PRO A 360 -3.20 -16.97 -4.97
N ARG A 361 -3.91 -16.83 -6.09
CA ARG A 361 -3.70 -15.74 -7.04
C ARG A 361 -3.83 -14.39 -6.34
N PHE A 362 -2.91 -13.47 -6.63
CA PHE A 362 -3.02 -12.08 -6.19
C PHE A 362 -2.52 -11.11 -7.25
N GLU A 363 -3.00 -9.87 -7.15
CA GLU A 363 -2.67 -8.79 -8.08
C GLU A 363 -1.63 -7.85 -7.48
N ILE A 364 -0.65 -7.45 -8.28
CA ILE A 364 0.35 -6.45 -7.94
C ILE A 364 0.18 -5.25 -8.85
N ASN A 365 0.03 -4.09 -8.24
CA ASN A 365 0.06 -2.82 -8.94
C ASN A 365 1.50 -2.36 -9.11
N SER A 366 1.95 -2.24 -10.34
CA SER A 366 3.26 -1.70 -10.72
C SER A 366 3.08 -0.51 -11.66
N HIS A 367 4.20 0.14 -12.00
CA HIS A 367 4.17 1.29 -12.89
C HIS A 367 5.24 1.16 -13.97
N ILE A 368 4.86 1.45 -15.20
CA ILE A 368 5.80 1.59 -16.33
C ILE A 368 5.98 3.09 -16.59
N PRO A 369 7.23 3.61 -16.60
CA PRO A 369 7.46 4.98 -17.04
C PRO A 369 7.11 5.10 -18.53
N GLY A 370 6.19 6.01 -18.86
CA GLY A 370 5.95 6.37 -20.24
C GLY A 370 7.22 6.94 -20.88
N LEU A 371 7.41 6.69 -22.17
CA LEU A 371 8.57 7.17 -22.91
C LEU A 371 8.57 8.70 -22.97
N GLY A 372 7.40 9.33 -23.13
CA GLY A 372 7.27 10.79 -23.24
C GLY A 372 8.12 11.40 -24.36
N ARG A 373 8.49 10.62 -25.38
CA ARG A 373 9.41 11.05 -26.43
C ARG A 373 8.65 11.48 -27.66
N ARG A 374 8.88 12.73 -28.07
CA ARG A 374 8.35 13.26 -29.32
C ARG A 374 9.14 12.67 -30.49
N ILE A 375 8.45 12.00 -31.42
CA ILE A 375 9.11 11.48 -32.62
C ILE A 375 9.45 12.63 -33.58
N ILE A 376 8.56 13.62 -33.72
CA ILE A 376 8.75 14.79 -34.57
C ILE A 376 9.23 15.97 -33.70
N HIS A 377 10.45 16.44 -33.98
CA HIS A 377 11.09 17.52 -33.22
C HIS A 377 11.01 18.88 -33.92
N HIS A 378 11.11 18.88 -35.25
CA HIS A 378 11.04 20.11 -36.04
C HIS A 378 10.21 19.90 -37.30
N VAL A 379 9.51 20.96 -37.70
CA VAL A 379 8.77 21.00 -38.96
C VAL A 379 9.32 22.17 -39.78
N LYS A 380 9.75 21.89 -41.01
CA LYS A 380 10.07 22.91 -42.00
C LYS A 380 8.91 23.01 -42.97
N VAL A 381 8.41 24.24 -43.12
CA VAL A 381 7.34 24.58 -44.04
C VAL A 381 7.92 25.41 -45.15
N TYR A 382 7.76 24.97 -46.39
CA TYR A 382 8.25 25.66 -47.58
C TYR A 382 7.08 26.29 -48.31
N LEU A 383 7.12 27.62 -48.38
CA LEU A 383 6.14 28.48 -49.04
C LEU A 383 6.74 28.90 -50.39
N ARG A 384 6.23 28.41 -51.51
CA ARG A 384 6.70 28.85 -52.85
C ARG A 384 5.95 30.12 -53.25
N PHE A 385 6.62 31.28 -53.26
CA PHE A 385 6.01 32.61 -53.46
C PHE A 385 5.21 32.81 -54.77
N ILE A 386 5.59 32.14 -55.87
CA ILE A 386 5.15 32.51 -57.23
C ILE A 386 3.94 31.71 -57.78
N PRO A 387 3.52 30.54 -57.23
CA PRO A 387 2.18 29.98 -57.49
C PRO A 387 1.16 30.22 -56.35
N TYR A 388 1.45 31.09 -55.37
CA TYR A 388 0.62 31.28 -54.16
C TYR A 388 -0.83 31.64 -54.44
N ILE A 389 -1.06 32.43 -55.48
CA ILE A 389 -2.38 32.97 -55.81
C ILE A 389 -3.25 31.91 -56.51
N THR A 390 -2.65 30.96 -57.23
CA THR A 390 -3.39 30.03 -58.10
C THR A 390 -3.44 28.59 -57.61
N ARG A 391 -2.42 28.08 -56.89
CA ARG A 391 -2.36 26.64 -56.55
C ARG A 391 -2.45 26.30 -55.07
N ARG A 392 -2.34 27.27 -54.15
CA ARG A 392 -2.47 27.05 -52.68
C ARG A 392 -1.73 25.80 -52.15
N GLN A 393 -0.56 25.51 -52.71
CA GLN A 393 0.23 24.33 -52.35
C GLN A 393 1.37 24.72 -51.42
N VAL A 394 1.49 24.00 -50.32
CA VAL A 394 2.62 24.09 -49.38
C VAL A 394 3.35 22.75 -49.37
N SER A 395 4.66 22.77 -49.12
CA SER A 395 5.43 21.54 -48.91
C SER A 395 6.05 21.50 -47.52
N PHE A 396 6.14 20.30 -46.95
CA PHE A 396 6.58 20.09 -45.57
C PHE A 396 7.75 19.11 -45.51
N ARG A 397 8.62 19.29 -44.52
CA ARG A 397 9.58 18.28 -44.07
C ARG A 397 9.57 18.20 -42.55
N PHE A 398 9.60 16.99 -42.03
CA PHE A 398 9.69 16.72 -40.60
C PHE A 398 11.08 16.26 -40.26
N TYR A 399 11.67 16.81 -39.21
CA TYR A 399 12.84 16.21 -38.58
C TYR A 399 12.34 15.24 -37.52
N CYS A 400 12.56 13.97 -37.80
CA CYS A 400 12.14 12.90 -36.91
C CYS A 400 13.36 12.32 -36.20
N LYS A 401 13.21 12.05 -34.91
CA LYS A 401 14.14 11.27 -34.11
C LYS A 401 13.40 10.02 -33.67
N ASN A 402 13.91 8.85 -34.02
CA ASN A 402 13.32 7.59 -33.58
C ASN A 402 13.64 7.37 -32.10
N PRO A 403 12.64 7.36 -31.19
CA PRO A 403 12.89 7.12 -29.79
C PRO A 403 13.09 5.63 -29.45
N PHE A 404 12.79 4.74 -30.39
CA PHE A 404 12.76 3.29 -30.18
C PHE A 404 14.07 2.62 -30.58
N ASP A 405 14.31 1.46 -29.98
CA ASP A 405 15.41 0.54 -30.31
C ASP A 405 15.03 -0.38 -31.50
N ALA A 406 14.00 0.00 -32.26
CA ALA A 406 13.47 -0.72 -33.41
C ALA A 406 13.37 0.22 -34.63
N GLU A 407 13.31 -0.34 -35.83
CA GLU A 407 12.98 0.42 -37.04
C GLU A 407 11.53 0.90 -36.99
N VAL A 408 11.28 2.16 -37.37
CA VAL A 408 9.92 2.72 -37.50
C VAL A 408 9.65 3.08 -38.95
N LYS A 409 8.55 2.58 -39.50
CA LYS A 409 8.09 2.92 -40.85
C LYS A 409 6.84 3.79 -40.75
N PHE A 410 6.91 5.01 -41.28
CA PHE A 410 5.76 5.90 -41.40
C PHE A 410 5.03 5.65 -42.72
N HIS A 411 3.77 5.23 -42.63
CA HIS A 411 2.90 4.98 -43.80
C HIS A 411 2.04 6.18 -44.14
N SER A 412 1.57 6.90 -43.14
CA SER A 412 0.79 8.12 -43.33
C SER A 412 0.88 9.04 -42.13
N PHE A 413 0.58 10.31 -42.34
CA PHE A 413 0.40 11.27 -41.26
C PHE A 413 -0.70 12.27 -41.58
N LEU A 414 -1.34 12.73 -40.51
CA LEU A 414 -2.32 13.80 -40.49
C LEU A 414 -1.77 14.92 -39.60
N ALA A 415 -1.55 16.10 -40.17
CA ALA A 415 -1.09 17.27 -39.43
C ALA A 415 -2.01 18.47 -39.67
N GLU A 416 -2.19 19.27 -38.63
CA GLU A 416 -2.85 20.56 -38.68
C GLU A 416 -1.85 21.64 -38.31
N VAL A 417 -1.86 22.74 -39.05
CA VAL A 417 -1.01 23.90 -38.77
C VAL A 417 -1.91 25.05 -38.36
N PHE A 418 -1.59 25.67 -37.24
CA PHE A 418 -2.26 26.81 -36.67
C PHE A 418 -1.33 28.03 -36.67
N VAL A 419 -1.92 29.21 -36.83
CA VAL A 419 -1.25 30.49 -36.66
C VAL A 419 -2.11 31.33 -35.76
N ARG A 420 -1.58 31.67 -34.57
CA ARG A 420 -2.31 32.40 -33.52
C ARG A 420 -3.69 31.77 -33.22
N GLY A 421 -3.73 30.44 -33.09
CA GLY A 421 -4.95 29.67 -32.81
C GLY A 421 -5.87 29.40 -34.01
N VAL A 422 -5.57 29.94 -35.20
CA VAL A 422 -6.38 29.71 -36.41
C VAL A 422 -5.76 28.61 -37.27
N ARG A 423 -6.53 27.58 -37.60
CA ARG A 423 -6.10 26.50 -38.49
C ARG A 423 -5.90 27.03 -39.92
N VAL A 424 -4.67 26.99 -40.42
CA VAL A 424 -4.29 27.50 -41.74
C VAL A 424 -4.00 26.39 -42.75
N VAL A 425 -3.47 25.25 -42.31
CA VAL A 425 -3.12 24.12 -43.19
C VAL A 425 -3.66 22.81 -42.61
N HIS A 426 -4.18 21.96 -43.49
CA HIS A 426 -4.44 20.57 -43.17
C HIS A 426 -3.61 19.69 -44.11
N VAL A 427 -2.80 18.81 -43.55
CA VAL A 427 -1.93 17.91 -44.28
C VAL A 427 -2.37 16.49 -44.02
N LYS A 428 -2.89 15.83 -45.05
CA LYS A 428 -3.07 14.38 -45.07
C LYS A 428 -2.13 13.82 -46.11
N HIS A 429 -1.15 13.04 -45.69
CA HIS A 429 -0.21 12.41 -46.60
C HIS A 429 -0.15 10.91 -46.34
N ILE A 430 -0.16 10.15 -47.43
CA ILE A 430 0.03 8.71 -47.44
C ILE A 430 1.26 8.49 -48.32
N PHE A 431 2.27 7.83 -47.79
CA PHE A 431 3.44 7.46 -48.56
C PHE A 431 3.02 6.40 -49.59
N PRO A 432 3.49 6.49 -50.85
CA PRO A 432 3.16 5.50 -51.88
C PRO A 432 3.54 4.08 -51.42
N ASP A 433 2.75 3.08 -51.83
CA ASP A 433 2.93 1.68 -51.41
C ASP A 433 4.40 1.23 -51.54
N ASN A 434 4.95 0.68 -50.45
CA ASN A 434 6.36 0.30 -50.23
C ASN A 434 7.40 1.44 -50.05
N GLN A 435 7.04 2.71 -50.14
CA GLN A 435 7.94 3.86 -49.90
C GLN A 435 7.71 4.53 -48.54
N ALA A 436 7.43 3.75 -47.50
CA ALA A 436 7.32 4.27 -46.14
C ALA A 436 8.54 5.11 -45.76
N PHE A 437 8.35 6.16 -44.97
CA PHE A 437 9.48 6.89 -44.41
C PHE A 437 10.09 6.07 -43.27
N ILE A 438 11.24 5.46 -43.55
CA ILE A 438 11.93 4.56 -42.62
C ILE A 438 12.91 5.34 -41.75
N LEU A 439 12.79 5.15 -40.43
CA LEU A 439 13.75 5.57 -39.42
C LEU A 439 14.37 4.34 -38.76
N SER A 440 15.67 4.13 -38.94
CA SER A 440 16.42 3.10 -38.21
C SER A 440 16.40 3.37 -36.71
N ALA A 441 16.68 2.34 -35.89
CA ALA A 441 16.71 2.43 -34.43
C ALA A 441 17.60 3.59 -33.94
N GLN A 442 17.06 4.40 -33.03
CA GLN A 442 17.71 5.60 -32.46
C GLN A 442 18.23 6.64 -33.49
N ALA A 443 17.88 6.51 -34.78
CA ALA A 443 18.35 7.40 -35.82
C ALA A 443 17.56 8.71 -35.85
N SER A 444 18.16 9.74 -36.43
CA SER A 444 17.48 10.98 -36.76
C SER A 444 17.58 11.27 -38.24
N LYS A 445 16.46 11.66 -38.87
CA LYS A 445 16.39 11.86 -40.31
C LYS A 445 15.33 12.87 -40.66
N TRP A 446 15.60 13.68 -41.67
CA TRP A 446 14.58 14.51 -42.31
C TRP A 446 13.71 13.65 -43.22
N SER A 447 12.40 13.81 -43.13
CA SER A 447 11.46 13.20 -44.06
C SER A 447 11.75 13.64 -45.51
N PRO A 448 11.32 12.84 -46.51
CA PRO A 448 11.14 13.35 -47.87
C PRO A 448 10.29 14.62 -47.87
N SER A 449 10.47 15.46 -48.89
CA SER A 449 9.61 16.62 -49.09
C SER A 449 8.21 16.15 -49.44
N ILE A 450 7.24 16.43 -48.58
CA ILE A 450 5.83 16.14 -48.88
C ILE A 450 5.28 17.32 -49.67
N ALA A 451 5.01 17.09 -50.96
CA ALA A 451 4.28 18.02 -51.81
C ALA A 451 2.76 17.82 -51.64
N HIS A 452 1.97 18.86 -51.94
CA HIS A 452 0.49 18.84 -51.97
C HIS A 452 -0.23 18.92 -50.61
N ALA A 453 0.31 19.65 -49.64
CA ALA A 453 -0.49 20.05 -48.49
C ALA A 453 -1.50 21.15 -48.87
N PHE A 454 -2.76 20.98 -48.47
CA PHE A 454 -3.84 21.90 -48.82
C PHE A 454 -3.99 23.00 -47.76
N LEU A 455 -3.94 24.25 -48.21
CA LEU A 455 -4.30 25.41 -47.39
C LEU A 455 -5.83 25.46 -47.21
N VAL A 456 -6.30 25.29 -45.98
CA VAL A 456 -7.73 25.34 -45.64
C VAL A 456 -8.13 26.75 -45.18
N GLY A 457 -7.16 27.61 -44.83
CA GLY A 457 -7.40 28.97 -44.37
C GLY A 457 -7.92 29.96 -45.43
N ARG A 458 -8.52 31.06 -44.99
CA ARG A 458 -8.95 32.17 -45.88
C ARG A 458 -7.73 32.86 -46.47
N CYS A 459 -7.79 33.30 -47.73
CA CYS A 459 -6.68 33.91 -48.50
C CYS A 459 -5.92 35.01 -47.72
N ILE A 460 -6.64 35.84 -46.96
CA ILE A 460 -6.09 36.94 -46.16
C ILE A 460 -5.20 36.44 -45.01
N GLN A 461 -5.55 35.33 -44.36
CA GLN A 461 -4.75 34.76 -43.28
C GLN A 461 -3.47 34.11 -43.84
N ILE A 462 -3.55 33.54 -45.04
CA ILE A 462 -2.42 32.95 -45.74
C ILE A 462 -1.41 34.03 -46.18
N LEU A 463 -1.91 35.16 -46.68
CA LEU A 463 -1.07 36.33 -47.02
C LEU A 463 -0.35 36.90 -45.79
N ARG A 464 -0.98 36.89 -44.62
CA ARG A 464 -0.33 37.29 -43.36
C ARG A 464 0.81 36.36 -42.96
N VAL A 465 0.69 35.05 -43.18
CA VAL A 465 1.77 34.09 -42.94
C VAL A 465 2.93 34.27 -43.93
N ALA A 466 2.63 34.65 -45.18
CA ALA A 466 3.66 34.90 -46.19
C ALA A 466 4.41 36.22 -45.96
N ALA A 467 3.76 37.22 -45.35
CA ALA A 467 4.33 38.55 -45.10
C ALA A 467 5.04 38.65 -43.74
N ASP A 468 4.64 37.87 -42.74
CA ASP A 468 5.24 37.87 -41.41
C ASP A 468 6.27 36.73 -41.28
N HIS A 469 7.53 37.06 -41.59
CA HIS A 469 8.66 36.12 -41.43
C HIS A 469 8.90 35.67 -39.97
N ALA A 470 8.30 36.34 -38.99
CA ALA A 470 8.37 36.00 -37.57
C ALA A 470 7.13 35.21 -37.08
N ALA A 471 6.19 34.86 -37.96
CA ALA A 471 5.00 34.10 -37.58
C ALA A 471 5.38 32.70 -37.08
N LEU A 472 5.11 32.44 -35.80
CA LEU A 472 5.20 31.10 -35.22
C LEU A 472 4.07 30.23 -35.76
N LEU A 473 4.45 29.18 -36.47
CA LEU A 473 3.55 28.12 -36.92
C LEU A 473 3.46 27.07 -35.82
N ASP A 474 2.27 26.88 -35.26
CA ASP A 474 2.00 25.78 -34.34
C ASP A 474 1.54 24.57 -35.15
N VAL A 475 2.32 23.49 -35.14
CA VAL A 475 2.04 22.29 -35.93
C VAL A 475 1.62 21.17 -34.99
N THR A 476 0.36 20.77 -35.08
CA THR A 476 -0.21 19.66 -34.33
C THR A 476 -0.33 18.44 -35.23
N ILE A 477 0.38 17.36 -34.94
CA ILE A 477 0.16 16.06 -35.60
C ILE A 477 -1.06 15.40 -34.96
N LYS A 478 -2.11 15.20 -35.73
CA LYS A 478 -3.38 14.60 -35.27
C LYS A 478 -3.31 13.08 -35.25
N SER A 479 -2.64 12.47 -36.23
CA SER A 479 -2.41 11.03 -36.26
C SER A 479 -1.22 10.69 -37.16
N ALA A 480 -0.59 9.55 -36.89
CA ALA A 480 0.42 8.95 -37.75
C ALA A 480 0.18 7.43 -37.77
N CYS A 481 0.26 6.83 -38.96
CA CYS A 481 0.26 5.38 -39.10
C CYS A 481 1.71 4.90 -39.16
N ILE A 482 2.10 4.08 -38.18
CA ILE A 482 3.45 3.55 -38.04
C ILE A 482 3.40 2.01 -37.93
N THR A 483 4.40 1.34 -38.47
CA THR A 483 4.71 -0.08 -38.20
C THR A 483 6.13 -0.24 -37.77
#